data_AF-A0A0D3D015-F1
#
_entry.id   AF-A0A0D3D015-F1
#
_cell.length_a   1.000
_cell.length_b   1.000
_cell.length_c   1.000
_cell.angle_alpha   90.00
_cell.angle_beta   90.00
_cell.angle_gamma   90.00
#
_symmetry.space_group_name_H-M   'P 1'
#
loop_
_entity.id
_entity.type
_entity.pdbx_description
1 polymer ?
#
loop_
_entity_poly.entity_id
_entity_poly.type
_entity_poly.pdbx_seq_one_letter_code
_entity_poly.pdbx_strand_id
1 'polypeptide(L)'
;MASSSSLSRSWLYHVFLSSDSIIPSDVDIEENVVYPTEFLNIVKVAGLPRHCLKLKVGVPIMCLRNMDVTDSLCNGTRLIVTQLLPHVIQGRIITGNDISGEAVWIPRMFVTPPDTKFPFRMRRRQFPVTLAFAMTINKSQGQTLENVGLFLPKPVFSHGQLYVALSRVKSRSGLKILITDKEGKPHTKTTNVVYKQIFQNIS
;
A
#
# COMPACT_ATOMS: atom_id res chain seq x y z
N MET A 1 -36.92 -12.09 31.50
CA MET A 1 -37.26 -12.56 30.13
C MET A 1 -37.63 -11.31 29.35
N ALA A 2 -37.02 -10.90 28.25
CA ALA A 2 -36.32 -11.65 27.21
C ALA A 2 -35.12 -10.86 26.62
N SER A 3 -34.10 -11.64 26.22
CA SER A 3 -33.17 -11.51 25.08
C SER A 3 -32.62 -10.12 24.70
N SER A 4 -31.33 -9.84 24.92
CA SER A 4 -30.19 -10.21 24.04
C SER A 4 -30.33 -9.77 22.57
N SER A 5 -29.52 -8.80 22.13
CA SER A 5 -28.58 -8.93 21.01
C SER A 5 -28.21 -7.56 20.40
N SER A 6 -26.96 -7.13 20.57
CA SER A 6 -26.30 -6.30 19.54
C SER A 6 -24.84 -6.72 19.38
N LEU A 7 -24.60 -8.02 19.32
CA LEU A 7 -23.41 -8.61 18.73
C LEU A 7 -23.62 -8.66 17.20
N SER A 8 -23.34 -7.56 16.50
CA SER A 8 -23.16 -7.55 15.03
C SER A 8 -22.69 -6.18 14.50
N ARG A 9 -21.45 -5.77 14.78
CA ARG A 9 -20.82 -4.62 14.08
C ARG A 9 -19.40 -4.88 13.58
N SER A 10 -18.89 -6.11 13.68
CA SER A 10 -17.50 -6.45 13.35
C SER A 10 -17.23 -6.74 11.86
N TRP A 11 -18.24 -6.62 10.98
CA TRP A 11 -18.12 -6.98 9.56
C TRP A 11 -18.17 -5.81 8.57
N LEU A 12 -18.57 -4.60 8.98
CA LEU A 12 -18.59 -3.45 8.08
C LEU A 12 -17.23 -2.78 7.98
N TYR A 13 -16.81 -2.44 6.76
CA TYR A 13 -15.68 -1.53 6.54
C TYR A 13 -16.11 -0.09 6.82
N HIS A 14 -15.18 0.75 7.27
CA HIS A 14 -15.37 2.19 7.37
C HIS A 14 -15.03 2.86 6.04
N VAL A 15 -15.82 3.86 5.67
CA VAL A 15 -15.61 4.66 4.46
C VAL A 15 -15.14 6.05 4.86
N PHE A 16 -13.98 6.45 4.35
CA PHE A 16 -13.41 7.78 4.53
C PHE A 16 -13.39 8.49 3.18
N LEU A 17 -14.23 9.51 3.02
CA LEU A 17 -14.25 10.36 1.83
C LEU A 17 -13.23 11.49 1.97
N SER A 18 -12.50 11.79 0.91
CA SER A 18 -11.58 12.92 0.90
C SER A 18 -12.32 14.25 0.69
N SER A 19 -11.61 15.34 0.97
CA SER A 19 -12.02 16.69 0.57
C SER A 19 -10.95 17.22 -0.38
N ASP A 20 -11.34 17.52 -1.61
CA ASP A 20 -10.44 17.86 -2.71
C ASP A 20 -10.65 19.32 -3.10
N SER A 21 -9.55 20.02 -3.41
CA SER A 21 -9.61 21.41 -3.86
C SER A 21 -8.48 21.73 -4.82
N ILE A 22 -8.67 22.74 -5.65
CA ILE A 22 -7.57 23.37 -6.40
C ILE A 22 -6.79 24.30 -5.47
N ILE A 23 -5.49 24.44 -5.69
CA ILE A 23 -4.63 25.37 -4.97
C ILE A 23 -4.83 26.76 -5.62
N PRO A 24 -5.25 27.79 -4.87
CA PRO A 24 -5.65 29.07 -5.45
C PRO A 24 -4.57 29.83 -6.23
N SER A 25 -3.28 29.54 -5.99
CA SER A 25 -2.16 30.25 -6.63
C SER A 25 -1.94 29.92 -8.11
N ASP A 26 -2.58 28.87 -8.63
CA ASP A 26 -2.38 28.39 -10.01
C ASP A 26 -3.61 28.61 -10.90
N VAL A 27 -4.62 29.36 -10.42
CA VAL A 27 -5.72 29.79 -11.27
C VAL A 27 -5.27 31.10 -11.91
N ASP A 28 -4.75 31.01 -13.14
CA ASP A 28 -4.53 32.22 -13.94
C ASP A 28 -5.85 32.99 -13.97
N ILE A 29 -5.81 34.26 -13.54
CA ILE A 29 -6.98 35.14 -13.40
C ILE A 29 -7.72 35.30 -14.74
N GLU A 30 -7.09 34.91 -15.85
CA GLU A 30 -7.59 35.02 -17.22
C GLU A 30 -8.51 33.87 -17.64
N GLU A 31 -8.44 32.69 -17.01
CA GLU A 31 -9.32 31.55 -17.31
C GLU A 31 -10.10 31.13 -16.05
N ASN A 32 -11.33 31.63 -15.92
CA ASN A 32 -12.33 31.22 -14.91
C ASN A 32 -12.82 29.76 -15.11
N VAL A 33 -11.91 28.80 -15.32
CA VAL A 33 -12.24 27.39 -15.47
C VAL A 33 -12.46 26.78 -14.08
N VAL A 34 -13.72 26.77 -13.65
CA VAL A 34 -14.13 26.09 -12.42
C VAL A 34 -14.22 24.60 -12.69
N TYR A 35 -13.25 23.83 -12.19
CA TYR A 35 -13.32 22.37 -12.25
C TYR A 35 -14.30 21.84 -11.19
N PRO A 36 -15.23 20.95 -11.56
CA PRO A 36 -16.17 20.35 -10.60
C PRO A 36 -15.44 19.46 -9.60
N THR A 37 -15.95 19.40 -8.36
CA THR A 37 -15.32 18.59 -7.29
C THR A 37 -15.39 17.09 -7.63
N GLU A 38 -16.42 16.68 -8.36
CA GLU A 38 -16.61 15.33 -8.89
C GLU A 38 -15.45 14.90 -9.79
N PHE A 39 -14.91 15.84 -10.59
CA PHE A 39 -13.72 15.58 -11.41
C PHE A 39 -12.49 15.36 -10.52
N LEU A 40 -12.30 16.19 -9.49
CA LEU A 40 -11.19 16.02 -8.55
C LEU A 40 -11.26 14.67 -7.81
N ASN A 41 -12.47 14.26 -7.40
CA ASN A 41 -12.72 13.01 -6.68
C ASN A 41 -12.33 11.76 -7.48
N ILE A 42 -12.39 11.79 -8.82
CA ILE A 42 -12.01 10.66 -9.68
C ILE A 42 -10.51 10.59 -9.97
N VAL A 43 -9.74 11.65 -9.67
CA VAL A 43 -8.29 11.68 -9.92
C VAL A 43 -7.56 10.59 -9.14
N LYS A 44 -6.83 9.75 -9.88
CA LYS A 44 -6.00 8.65 -9.38
C LYS A 44 -4.58 8.82 -9.91
N VAL A 45 -3.69 9.32 -9.06
CA VAL A 45 -2.26 9.53 -9.37
C VAL A 45 -1.43 8.79 -8.34
N ALA A 46 -0.26 8.29 -8.74
CA ALA A 46 0.66 7.61 -7.84
C ALA A 46 1.03 8.52 -6.65
N GLY A 47 0.96 7.97 -5.43
CA GLY A 47 1.24 8.72 -4.20
C GLY A 47 0.12 9.64 -3.73
N LEU A 48 -1.01 9.74 -4.44
CA LEU A 48 -2.22 10.42 -3.97
C LEU A 48 -3.17 9.39 -3.33
N PRO A 49 -3.63 9.58 -2.07
CA PRO A 49 -4.65 8.72 -1.48
C PRO A 49 -5.93 8.70 -2.31
N ARG A 50 -6.68 7.59 -2.27
CA ARG A 50 -7.98 7.52 -2.96
C ARG A 50 -9.00 8.45 -2.31
N HIS A 51 -9.88 9.03 -3.12
CA HIS A 51 -11.02 9.81 -2.63
C HIS A 51 -11.88 8.98 -1.67
N CYS A 52 -12.34 7.81 -2.13
CA CYS A 52 -13.05 6.84 -1.29
C CYS A 52 -12.05 5.82 -0.74
N LEU A 53 -11.65 5.98 0.51
CA LEU A 53 -10.78 5.06 1.23
C LEU A 53 -11.63 4.15 2.13
N LYS A 54 -11.67 2.85 1.79
CA LYS A 54 -12.41 1.83 2.53
C LYS A 54 -11.45 0.98 3.35
N LEU A 55 -11.61 0.96 4.67
CA LEU A 55 -10.72 0.26 5.60
C LEU A 55 -11.49 -0.57 6.62
N LYS A 56 -10.85 -1.58 7.18
CA LYS A 56 -11.35 -2.39 8.29
C LYS A 56 -10.23 -2.61 9.31
N VAL A 57 -10.55 -2.75 10.58
CA VAL A 57 -9.58 -3.20 11.60
C VAL A 57 -8.97 -4.54 11.16
N GLY A 58 -7.65 -4.68 11.32
CA GLY A 58 -6.87 -5.84 10.94
C GLY A 58 -6.31 -5.82 9.52
N VAL A 59 -6.70 -4.87 8.66
CA VAL A 59 -6.15 -4.80 7.30
C VAL A 59 -4.75 -4.19 7.29
N PRO A 60 -3.84 -4.68 6.43
CA PRO A 60 -2.56 -4.03 6.21
C PRO A 60 -2.73 -2.76 5.37
N ILE A 61 -2.10 -1.68 5.83
CA ILE A 61 -2.00 -0.41 5.13
C ILE A 61 -0.54 0.01 4.99
N MET A 62 -0.27 0.94 4.08
CA MET A 62 1.05 1.53 3.84
C MET A 62 0.95 3.05 3.78
N CYS A 63 1.87 3.73 4.45
CA CYS A 63 2.03 5.18 4.39
C CYS A 63 2.51 5.64 3.00
N LEU A 64 1.92 6.70 2.47
CA LEU A 64 2.21 7.28 1.15
C LEU A 64 3.12 8.52 1.22
N ARG A 65 3.36 9.02 2.44
CA ARG A 65 4.12 10.24 2.72
C ARG A 65 4.94 10.06 4.00
N ASN A 66 6.00 10.86 4.10
CA ASN A 66 6.72 11.04 5.35
C ASN A 66 5.86 11.93 6.24
N MET A 67 5.47 11.40 7.40
CA MET A 67 4.73 12.14 8.43
C MET A 67 5.64 12.46 9.60
N ASP A 68 6.41 11.46 10.03
CA ASP A 68 7.36 11.59 11.12
C ASP A 68 8.58 10.72 10.79
N VAL A 69 9.68 11.35 10.40
CA VAL A 69 10.91 10.63 10.04
C VAL A 69 11.61 10.12 11.30
N THR A 70 11.49 10.84 12.41
CA THR A 70 12.06 10.46 13.72
C THR A 70 11.38 9.21 14.28
N ASP A 71 10.05 9.12 14.16
CA ASP A 71 9.27 7.94 14.59
C ASP A 71 9.11 6.91 13.45
N SER A 72 9.90 7.03 12.38
CA SER A 72 9.94 6.09 11.24
C SER A 72 8.59 5.88 10.51
N LEU A 73 7.68 6.84 10.62
CA LEU A 73 6.47 6.98 9.81
C LEU A 73 6.80 7.64 8.47
N CYS A 74 7.58 6.91 7.68
CA CYS A 74 7.99 7.32 6.34
C CYS A 74 7.13 6.68 5.24
N ASN A 75 7.30 7.16 4.02
CA ASN A 75 6.69 6.57 2.84
C ASN A 75 7.12 5.09 2.69
N GLY A 76 6.15 4.19 2.61
CA GLY A 76 6.39 2.76 2.53
C GLY A 76 6.27 2.01 3.86
N THR A 77 6.25 2.70 5.00
CA THR A 77 6.00 2.06 6.31
C THR A 77 4.65 1.36 6.29
N ARG A 78 4.64 0.09 6.68
CA ARG A 78 3.40 -0.71 6.72
C ARG A 78 2.91 -0.86 8.14
N LEU A 79 1.59 -0.81 8.27
CA LEU A 79 0.90 -0.94 9.53
C LEU A 79 -0.23 -1.96 9.41
N ILE A 80 -0.58 -2.60 10.52
CA ILE A 80 -1.89 -3.25 10.68
C ILE A 80 -2.81 -2.26 11.38
N VAL A 81 -3.98 -2.00 10.79
CA VAL A 81 -5.00 -1.13 11.41
C VAL A 81 -5.49 -1.77 12.70
N THR A 82 -5.38 -1.06 13.83
CA THR A 82 -5.89 -1.50 15.14
C THR A 82 -7.19 -0.79 15.51
N GLN A 83 -7.36 0.47 15.09
CA GLN A 83 -8.56 1.26 15.37
C GLN A 83 -8.85 2.26 14.24
N LEU A 84 -10.13 2.49 13.98
CA LEU A 84 -10.62 3.44 12.98
C LEU A 84 -11.53 4.46 13.66
N LEU A 85 -11.07 5.71 13.72
CA LEU A 85 -11.82 6.84 14.25
C LEU A 85 -12.08 7.87 13.13
N PRO A 86 -13.04 8.80 13.30
CA PRO A 86 -13.42 9.76 12.24
C PRO A 86 -12.25 10.60 11.70
N HIS A 87 -11.27 10.94 12.55
CA HIS A 87 -10.19 11.87 12.21
C HIS A 87 -8.78 11.28 12.35
N VAL A 88 -8.67 10.07 12.89
CA VAL A 88 -7.38 9.40 13.11
C VAL A 88 -7.52 7.89 12.86
N ILE A 89 -6.49 7.30 12.28
CA ILE A 89 -6.33 5.85 12.17
C ILE A 89 -5.25 5.44 13.16
N GLN A 90 -5.55 4.47 14.02
CA GLN A 90 -4.51 3.82 14.80
C GLN A 90 -4.02 2.60 14.03
N GLY A 91 -2.70 2.46 13.94
CA GLY A 91 -2.06 1.28 13.36
C GLY A 91 -0.89 0.82 14.22
N ARG A 92 -0.50 -0.44 14.02
CA ARG A 92 0.72 -1.01 14.60
C ARG A 92 1.76 -1.22 13.51
N ILE A 93 2.98 -0.73 13.71
CA ILE A 93 4.07 -0.88 12.74
C ILE A 93 4.44 -2.36 12.57
N ILE A 94 4.54 -2.81 11.33
CA ILE A 94 4.95 -4.18 10.96
C ILE A 94 6.17 -4.20 10.02
N THR A 95 6.84 -3.08 9.84
CA THR A 95 8.04 -2.96 8.99
C THR A 95 9.12 -2.21 9.77
N GLY A 96 10.39 -2.65 9.64
CA GLY A 96 11.50 -2.15 10.43
C GLY A 96 11.69 -2.98 11.69
N ASN A 97 12.93 -3.39 11.98
CA ASN A 97 13.22 -4.31 13.09
C ASN A 97 13.11 -3.62 14.46
N ASP A 98 13.50 -2.35 14.56
CA ASP A 98 13.68 -1.67 15.85
C ASP A 98 12.40 -0.99 16.38
N ILE A 99 11.42 -0.76 15.51
CA ILE A 99 10.15 -0.05 15.80
C ILE A 99 8.91 -0.94 15.56
N SER A 100 9.12 -2.19 15.15
CA SER A 100 8.05 -3.14 14.89
C SER A 100 7.26 -3.39 16.17
N GLY A 101 5.94 -3.23 16.11
CA GLY A 101 5.06 -3.41 17.25
C GLY A 101 4.57 -2.11 17.89
N GLU A 102 5.20 -0.97 17.58
CA GLU A 102 4.79 0.34 18.11
C GLU A 102 3.43 0.78 17.56
N ALA A 103 2.62 1.37 18.44
CA ALA A 103 1.31 1.91 18.11
C ALA A 103 1.46 3.36 17.65
N VAL A 104 0.89 3.67 16.49
CA VAL A 104 1.00 4.98 15.84
C VAL A 104 -0.36 5.50 15.41
N TRP A 105 -0.46 6.82 15.35
CA TRP A 105 -1.68 7.54 15.01
C TRP A 105 -1.48 8.30 13.70
N ILE A 106 -2.28 7.97 12.70
CA ILE A 106 -2.25 8.62 11.38
C ILE A 106 -3.41 9.62 11.29
N PRO A 107 -3.14 10.93 11.28
CA PRO A 107 -4.15 11.93 11.02
C PRO A 107 -4.42 12.10 9.52
N ARG A 108 -5.50 12.81 9.20
CA ARG A 108 -5.72 13.32 7.84
C ARG A 108 -4.78 14.48 7.55
N MET A 109 -4.18 14.51 6.36
CA MET A 109 -3.34 15.61 5.90
C MET A 109 -3.69 16.01 4.47
N PHE A 110 -3.25 17.20 4.06
CA PHE A 110 -3.29 17.59 2.65
C PHE A 110 -2.18 16.88 1.89
N VAL A 111 -2.53 16.25 0.77
CA VAL A 111 -1.60 15.61 -0.15
C VAL A 111 -1.79 16.23 -1.53
N THR A 112 -0.71 16.78 -2.06
CA THR A 112 -0.62 17.23 -3.44
C THR A 112 -0.07 16.07 -4.28
N PRO A 113 -0.68 15.74 -5.43
CA PRO A 113 -0.11 14.76 -6.34
C PRO A 113 1.23 15.29 -6.89
N PRO A 114 2.24 14.43 -7.06
CA PRO A 114 3.47 14.84 -7.72
C PRO A 114 3.16 15.11 -9.20
N ASP A 115 3.63 16.26 -9.69
CA ASP A 115 3.61 16.74 -11.08
C ASP A 115 2.58 16.05 -11.98
N THR A 116 1.38 16.64 -12.02
CA THR A 116 0.30 16.17 -12.87
C THR A 116 0.25 17.04 -14.13
N LYS A 117 0.05 16.43 -15.30
CA LYS A 117 -0.22 17.13 -16.57
C LYS A 117 -1.55 17.92 -16.60
N PHE A 118 -2.14 18.17 -15.44
CA PHE A 118 -3.31 19.02 -15.32
C PHE A 118 -2.87 20.48 -15.38
N PRO A 119 -3.68 21.37 -15.96
CA PRO A 119 -3.39 22.80 -16.02
C PRO A 119 -3.56 23.51 -14.65
N PHE A 120 -3.76 22.75 -13.58
CA PHE A 120 -3.93 23.24 -12.22
C PHE A 120 -3.24 22.31 -11.23
N ARG A 121 -2.90 22.82 -10.04
CA ARG A 121 -2.44 21.96 -8.93
C ARG A 121 -3.60 21.73 -7.98
N MET A 122 -3.92 20.47 -7.72
CA MET A 122 -4.92 20.10 -6.71
C MET A 122 -4.27 19.65 -5.41
N ARG A 123 -5.02 19.73 -4.32
CA ARG A 123 -4.70 19.09 -3.03
C ARG A 123 -5.88 18.24 -2.58
N ARG A 124 -5.58 17.11 -1.94
CA ARG A 124 -6.55 16.18 -1.36
C ARG A 124 -6.32 16.06 0.15
N ARG A 125 -7.33 16.38 0.96
CA ARG A 125 -7.31 16.11 2.40
C ARG A 125 -7.81 14.68 2.67
N GLN A 126 -6.90 13.79 3.05
CA GLN A 126 -7.20 12.38 3.34
C GLN A 126 -6.13 11.80 4.25
N PHE A 127 -6.39 10.62 4.82
CA PHE A 127 -5.32 9.80 5.42
C PHE A 127 -4.28 9.44 4.35
N PRO A 128 -2.97 9.68 4.59
CA PRO A 128 -1.91 9.44 3.62
C PRO A 128 -1.56 7.94 3.56
N VAL A 129 -2.55 7.07 3.35
CA VAL A 129 -2.39 5.61 3.37
C VAL A 129 -3.09 4.92 2.21
N THR A 130 -2.63 3.71 1.89
CA THR A 130 -3.29 2.79 0.95
C THR A 130 -3.32 1.38 1.53
N LEU A 131 -4.25 0.53 1.08
CA LEU A 131 -4.24 -0.90 1.37
C LEU A 131 -2.96 -1.55 0.85
N ALA A 132 -2.39 -2.47 1.63
CA ALA A 132 -1.08 -3.07 1.40
C ALA A 132 -1.08 -4.61 1.46
N PHE A 133 -2.13 -5.25 0.94
CA PHE A 133 -2.25 -6.72 0.89
C PHE A 133 -1.14 -7.41 0.09
N ALA A 134 -0.69 -6.76 -0.98
CA ALA A 134 0.35 -7.28 -1.84
C ALA A 134 1.57 -6.35 -1.83
N MET A 135 2.72 -6.90 -2.18
CA MET A 135 3.95 -6.15 -2.33
C MET A 135 4.75 -6.72 -3.49
N THR A 136 5.53 -5.86 -4.14
CA THR A 136 6.48 -6.34 -5.14
C THR A 136 7.63 -7.06 -4.43
N ILE A 137 8.25 -8.01 -5.12
CA ILE A 137 9.42 -8.74 -4.62
C ILE A 137 10.53 -7.78 -4.19
N ASN A 138 10.77 -6.72 -4.96
CA ASN A 138 11.80 -5.74 -4.61
C ASN A 138 11.49 -5.02 -3.29
N LYS A 139 10.21 -4.79 -2.99
CA LYS A 139 9.78 -4.15 -1.72
C LYS A 139 9.77 -5.10 -0.52
N SER A 140 9.81 -6.42 -0.74
CA SER A 140 9.95 -7.38 0.36
C SER A 140 11.41 -7.59 0.77
N GLN A 141 12.39 -7.12 -0.02
CA GLN A 141 13.81 -7.25 0.30
C GLN A 141 14.12 -6.68 1.70
N GLY A 142 14.88 -7.45 2.49
CA GLY A 142 15.23 -7.08 3.87
C GLY A 142 14.15 -7.40 4.92
N GLN A 143 12.97 -7.89 4.53
CA GLN A 143 11.92 -8.32 5.45
C GLN A 143 11.94 -9.83 5.64
N THR A 144 11.52 -10.28 6.82
CA THR A 144 11.27 -11.70 7.11
C THR A 144 9.80 -11.89 7.46
N LEU A 145 9.10 -12.73 6.70
CA LEU A 145 7.67 -12.97 6.78
C LEU A 145 7.41 -14.43 7.19
N GLU A 146 6.39 -14.65 8.01
CA GLU A 146 6.01 -16.00 8.45
C GLU A 146 5.28 -16.77 7.34
N ASN A 147 4.34 -16.11 6.67
CA ASN A 147 3.53 -16.68 5.60
C ASN A 147 3.55 -15.77 4.37
N VAL A 148 3.81 -16.32 3.20
CA VAL A 148 3.94 -15.60 1.93
C VAL A 148 3.21 -16.35 0.81
N GLY A 149 2.31 -15.64 0.14
CA GLY A 149 1.79 -16.01 -1.18
C GLY A 149 2.60 -15.32 -2.28
N LEU A 150 3.35 -16.09 -3.06
CA LEU A 150 4.09 -15.60 -4.22
C LEU A 150 3.23 -15.80 -5.49
N PHE A 151 2.71 -14.71 -6.04
CA PHE A 151 1.93 -14.72 -7.28
C PHE A 151 2.79 -14.28 -8.47
N LEU A 152 2.95 -15.16 -9.46
CA LEU A 152 3.76 -14.96 -10.66
C LEU A 152 2.89 -15.08 -11.93
N PRO A 153 2.21 -14.01 -12.34
CA PRO A 153 1.45 -13.99 -13.60
C PRO A 153 2.35 -13.87 -14.84
N LYS A 154 3.63 -13.56 -14.64
CA LYS A 154 4.69 -13.54 -15.64
C LYS A 154 5.97 -14.11 -14.99
N PRO A 155 6.88 -14.71 -15.77
CA PRO A 155 8.18 -15.12 -15.26
C PRO A 155 8.96 -13.95 -14.65
N VAL A 156 9.84 -14.25 -13.69
CA VAL A 156 10.76 -13.23 -13.15
C VAL A 156 11.70 -12.74 -14.25
N PHE A 157 12.04 -11.45 -14.22
CA PHE A 157 12.74 -10.78 -15.32
C PHE A 157 14.16 -10.35 -14.96
N SER A 158 14.51 -10.35 -13.67
CA SER A 158 15.83 -9.93 -13.20
C SER A 158 16.55 -11.01 -12.41
N HIS A 159 17.87 -10.90 -12.42
CA HIS A 159 18.73 -11.80 -11.68
C HIS A 159 18.40 -11.79 -10.17
N GLY A 160 18.30 -12.97 -9.57
CA GLY A 160 18.14 -13.12 -8.11
C GLY A 160 16.74 -12.75 -7.59
N GLN A 161 15.82 -12.33 -8.45
CA GLN A 161 14.49 -11.89 -8.03
C GLN A 161 13.68 -13.02 -7.36
N LEU A 162 13.69 -14.21 -7.96
CA LEU A 162 13.02 -15.37 -7.36
C LEU A 162 13.67 -15.74 -6.03
N TYR A 163 15.00 -15.71 -5.96
CA TYR A 163 15.74 -15.93 -4.70
C TYR A 163 15.37 -14.90 -3.63
N VAL A 164 15.27 -13.61 -3.97
CA VAL A 164 14.82 -12.57 -3.04
C VAL A 164 13.45 -12.91 -2.48
N ALA A 165 12.48 -13.28 -3.32
CA ALA A 165 11.14 -13.64 -2.87
C ALA A 165 11.13 -14.86 -1.93
N LEU A 166 11.83 -15.94 -2.33
CA LEU A 166 11.88 -17.19 -1.58
C LEU A 166 12.64 -17.04 -0.26
N SER A 167 13.69 -16.22 -0.22
CA SER A 167 14.47 -15.96 1.01
C SER A 167 13.72 -15.11 2.05
N ARG A 168 12.54 -14.56 1.74
CA ARG A 168 11.77 -13.78 2.72
C ARG A 168 10.91 -14.63 3.65
N VAL A 169 10.67 -15.90 3.35
CA VAL A 169 9.85 -16.77 4.19
C VAL A 169 10.70 -17.60 5.14
N LYS A 170 10.29 -17.72 6.41
CA LYS A 170 11.05 -18.47 7.43
C LYS A 170 11.04 -19.98 7.20
N SER A 171 10.01 -20.51 6.55
CA SER A 171 9.82 -21.94 6.37
C SER A 171 9.18 -22.26 5.02
N ARG A 172 9.44 -23.47 4.52
CA ARG A 172 8.80 -23.97 3.30
C ARG A 172 7.27 -24.07 3.43
N SER A 173 6.76 -24.40 4.62
CA SER A 173 5.32 -24.51 4.87
C SER A 173 4.61 -23.15 4.81
N GLY A 174 5.30 -22.08 5.20
CA GLY A 174 4.79 -20.71 5.11
C GLY A 174 4.75 -20.16 3.69
N LEU A 175 5.28 -20.86 2.69
CA LEU A 175 5.32 -20.40 1.30
C LEU A 175 4.28 -21.10 0.43
N LYS A 176 3.49 -20.31 -0.29
CA LYS A 176 2.61 -20.78 -1.37
C LYS A 176 2.96 -20.03 -2.65
N ILE A 177 3.16 -20.75 -3.75
CA ILE A 177 3.48 -20.15 -5.05
C ILE A 177 2.32 -20.44 -6.01
N LEU A 178 1.80 -19.39 -6.64
CA LEU A 178 0.84 -19.47 -7.73
C LEU A 178 1.48 -18.87 -8.98
N ILE A 179 1.70 -19.70 -9.99
CA ILE A 179 2.24 -19.28 -11.29
C ILE A 179 1.10 -19.38 -12.30
N THR A 180 0.91 -18.34 -13.11
CA THR A 180 -0.10 -18.35 -14.18
C THR A 180 0.48 -17.87 -15.50
N ASP A 181 -0.16 -18.24 -16.60
CA ASP A 181 0.08 -17.62 -17.91
C ASP A 181 -0.73 -16.32 -18.07
N LYS A 182 -0.70 -15.74 -19.28
CA LYS A 182 -1.39 -14.49 -19.61
C LYS A 182 -2.91 -14.65 -19.53
N GLU A 183 -3.38 -15.87 -19.72
CA GLU A 183 -4.78 -16.28 -19.68
C GLU A 183 -5.24 -16.64 -18.25
N GLY A 184 -4.34 -16.56 -17.27
CA GLY A 184 -4.63 -16.86 -15.87
C GLY A 184 -4.68 -18.35 -15.53
N LYS A 185 -4.29 -19.24 -16.46
CA LYS A 185 -4.24 -20.67 -16.20
C LYS A 185 -3.02 -21.01 -15.37
N PRO A 186 -3.15 -21.92 -14.38
CA PRO A 186 -2.04 -22.28 -13.51
C PRO A 186 -0.96 -23.06 -14.27
N HIS A 187 0.30 -22.76 -13.94
CA HIS A 187 1.49 -23.45 -14.44
C HIS A 187 2.34 -23.98 -13.28
N THR A 188 3.20 -24.95 -13.56
CA THR A 188 4.06 -25.60 -12.56
C THR A 188 5.52 -25.16 -12.61
N LYS A 189 5.91 -24.36 -13.61
CA LYS A 189 7.30 -23.94 -13.85
C LYS A 189 7.37 -22.45 -14.16
N THR A 190 8.51 -21.84 -13.82
CA THR A 190 8.84 -20.45 -14.16
C THR A 190 10.32 -20.34 -14.52
N THR A 191 10.67 -19.36 -15.36
CA THR A 191 12.06 -19.09 -15.73
C THR A 191 12.78 -18.44 -14.56
N ASN A 192 13.95 -18.95 -14.18
CA ASN A 192 14.85 -18.30 -13.22
C ASN A 192 16.00 -17.62 -13.96
N VAL A 193 16.21 -16.33 -13.71
CA VAL A 193 17.30 -15.55 -14.34
C VAL A 193 18.51 -15.56 -13.40
N VAL A 194 19.62 -16.16 -13.85
CA VAL A 194 20.85 -16.29 -13.05
C VAL A 194 22.06 -15.77 -13.83
N TYR A 195 22.87 -14.90 -13.21
CA TYR A 195 24.13 -14.46 -13.79
C TYR A 195 25.15 -15.59 -13.82
N LYS A 196 25.77 -15.79 -14.99
CA LYS A 196 26.68 -16.91 -15.23
C LYS A 196 27.93 -16.86 -14.35
N GLN A 197 28.37 -15.67 -13.92
CA GLN A 197 29.56 -15.52 -13.07
C GLN A 197 29.42 -16.25 -11.72
N ILE A 198 28.20 -16.45 -11.20
CA ILE A 198 27.99 -17.17 -9.94
C ILE A 198 28.41 -18.64 -10.04
N PHE A 199 28.32 -19.22 -11.24
CA PHE A 199 28.71 -20.61 -11.46
C PHE A 199 30.20 -20.80 -11.72
N GLN A 200 30.98 -19.72 -11.88
CA GLN A 200 32.43 -19.81 -12.12
C GLN A 200 33.23 -20.15 -10.85
N ASN A 201 32.63 -20.03 -9.66
CA ASN A 201 33.27 -20.29 -8.37
C ASN A 201 32.77 -21.58 -7.68
N ILE A 202 32.02 -22.44 -8.39
CA ILE A 202 31.42 -23.69 -7.84
C ILE A 202 32.06 -24.93 -8.51
N SER A 203 33.16 -24.76 -9.23
CA SER A 203 33.96 -25.85 -9.83
C SER A 203 35.00 -26.38 -8.87
#